data_AF-A0A838Q0J8-F1
#
_entry.id   AF-A0A838Q0J8-F1
#
_cell.length_a   1.000
_cell.length_b   1.000
_cell.length_c   1.000
_cell.angle_alpha   90.00
_cell.angle_beta   90.00
_cell.angle_gamma   90.00
#
_symmetry.space_group_name_H-M   'P 1'
#
loop_
_entity.id
_entity.type
_entity.pdbx_description
1 polymer ?
#
loop_
_entity_poly.entity_id
_entity_poly.type
_entity_poly.pdbx_seq_one_letter_code
_entity_poly.pdbx_strand_id
1 'polypeptide(L)'
;MIEESGRDVMLGFGKQKQVTEYEADGESERVYHEIKQTLRVTGINLNFRTWAGYEKFFPAMWDAMRPLAETRAFETAADCVRAEAVRAADKLLRLENQSRAALGESQAYQLRAALDLYQYINPKLLVFTSAVKLALDGAQPERGGKASADVELIERGVPARMYPMEMVSSEPEEERIKELFEDIKQTLSLSSINSDYRTLALWPDYLSAGWKKLKPIVQGDEFKRASDNLRETARKLAHTLPFPVPLSRERLEELGEDADEIATTTEKFERLLPSLIINIALFSLDWKTPETLVQSPFPARPRRNAVQGGAR
;
A
#
# COMPACT_ATOMS: atom_id res chain seq x y z
N MET A 1 16.09 -37.34 -16.90
CA MET A 1 15.15 -37.40 -15.76
C MET A 1 15.79 -36.56 -14.67
N ILE A 2 15.55 -35.25 -14.59
CA ILE A 2 14.29 -34.57 -14.15
C ILE A 2 14.02 -35.02 -12.68
N GLU A 3 14.02 -34.20 -11.63
CA GLU A 3 13.59 -32.80 -11.41
C GLU A 3 14.22 -32.32 -10.06
N GLU A 4 14.96 -31.21 -10.00
CA GLU A 4 14.54 -29.87 -9.51
C GLU A 4 13.34 -29.79 -8.56
N SER A 5 13.53 -29.14 -7.40
CA SER A 5 12.83 -27.89 -7.02
C SER A 5 12.83 -27.68 -5.49
N GLY A 6 13.31 -26.50 -5.07
CA GLY A 6 13.25 -26.06 -3.68
C GLY A 6 14.20 -24.89 -3.38
N ARG A 7 14.34 -23.92 -4.29
CA ARG A 7 14.96 -22.64 -3.93
C ARG A 7 13.89 -21.79 -3.26
N ASP A 8 14.03 -21.68 -1.95
CA ASP A 8 13.29 -20.75 -1.10
C ASP A 8 13.66 -19.32 -1.52
N VAL A 9 12.72 -18.61 -2.15
CA VAL A 9 12.92 -17.21 -2.57
C VAL A 9 12.54 -16.31 -1.41
N MET A 10 13.50 -16.00 -0.54
CA MET A 10 13.34 -14.88 0.40
C MET A 10 13.17 -13.59 -0.41
N LEU A 11 12.08 -12.85 -0.17
CA LEU A 11 11.85 -11.51 -0.71
C LEU A 11 12.73 -10.50 0.06
N GLY A 12 14.04 -10.50 -0.21
CA GLY A 12 14.97 -9.51 0.35
C GLY A 12 14.79 -8.16 -0.34
N PHE A 13 14.47 -7.07 0.35
CA PHE A 13 14.77 -5.74 -0.20
C PHE A 13 16.30 -5.66 -0.40
N GLY A 14 16.75 -5.02 -1.50
CA GLY A 14 18.17 -4.82 -1.76
C GLY A 14 18.88 -4.09 -0.61
N LYS A 15 20.18 -3.85 -0.73
CA LYS A 15 21.02 -3.14 0.27
C LYS A 15 20.53 -1.72 0.63
N GLN A 16 19.44 -1.24 0.04
CA GLN A 16 18.98 0.13 0.15
C GLN A 16 18.33 0.41 1.50
N LYS A 17 18.96 1.34 2.22
CA LYS A 17 18.50 1.85 3.51
C LYS A 17 17.16 2.57 3.29
N GLN A 18 16.17 2.22 4.10
CA GLN A 18 14.92 2.99 4.16
C GLN A 18 15.21 4.40 4.67
N VAL A 19 14.63 5.41 4.03
CA VAL A 19 14.66 6.79 4.54
C VAL A 19 13.40 7.01 5.39
N THR A 20 13.57 7.31 6.67
CA THR A 20 12.42 7.61 7.54
C THR A 20 11.90 9.03 7.31
N GLU A 21 10.67 9.34 7.74
CA GLU A 21 10.14 10.72 7.66
C GLU A 21 10.99 11.74 8.44
N TYR A 22 11.71 11.30 9.47
CA TYR A 22 12.61 12.16 10.25
C TYR A 22 13.98 12.36 9.59
N GLU A 23 14.47 11.35 8.86
CA GLU A 23 15.74 11.43 8.11
C GLU A 23 15.57 12.10 6.74
N ALA A 24 14.35 12.22 6.23
CA ALA A 24 14.09 12.80 4.92
C ALA A 24 14.44 14.28 4.90
N ASP A 25 15.26 14.67 3.93
CA ASP A 25 15.61 16.05 3.62
C ASP A 25 15.45 16.33 2.11
N GLY A 26 15.56 17.61 1.74
CA GLY A 26 15.56 18.06 0.34
C GLY A 26 14.40 17.50 -0.50
N GLU A 27 14.74 16.77 -1.57
CA GLU A 27 13.75 16.21 -2.48
C GLU A 27 12.92 15.08 -1.86
N SER A 28 13.49 14.28 -0.96
CA SER A 28 12.75 13.22 -0.27
C SER A 28 11.68 13.80 0.67
N GLU A 29 12.02 14.88 1.40
CA GLU A 29 11.06 15.60 2.25
C GLU A 29 9.94 16.23 1.40
N ARG A 30 10.28 16.88 0.28
CA ARG A 30 9.30 17.42 -0.67
C ARG A 30 8.33 16.35 -1.14
N VAL A 31 8.85 15.23 -1.63
CA VAL A 31 8.04 14.13 -2.15
C VAL A 31 7.17 13.53 -1.05
N TYR A 32 7.67 13.37 0.18
CA TYR A 32 6.87 12.89 1.32
C TYR A 32 5.71 13.83 1.65
N HIS A 33 5.97 15.14 1.67
CA HIS A 33 4.90 16.12 1.85
C HIS A 33 3.84 15.99 0.75
N GLU A 34 4.24 15.90 -0.52
CA GLU A 34 3.33 15.74 -1.65
C GLU A 34 2.55 14.40 -1.60
N ILE A 35 3.19 13.30 -1.23
CA ILE A 35 2.53 11.99 -1.05
C ILE A 35 1.39 12.10 -0.04
N LYS A 36 1.63 12.73 1.13
CA LYS A 36 0.59 12.93 2.15
C LYS A 36 -0.60 13.72 1.62
N GLN A 37 -0.35 14.77 0.83
CA GLN A 37 -1.39 15.60 0.24
C GLN A 37 -2.16 14.90 -0.89
N THR A 38 -1.45 14.21 -1.78
CA THR A 38 -2.01 13.61 -3.00
C THR A 38 -2.67 12.27 -2.73
N LEU A 39 -2.04 11.39 -1.96
CA LEU A 39 -2.64 10.11 -1.57
C LEU A 39 -3.60 10.25 -0.38
N ARG A 40 -3.65 11.45 0.23
CA ARG A 40 -4.54 11.81 1.34
C ARG A 40 -4.30 10.93 2.57
N VAL A 41 -3.03 10.82 2.99
CA VAL A 41 -2.57 9.92 4.07
C VAL A 41 -1.76 10.68 5.14
N THR A 42 -1.84 10.24 6.40
CA THR A 42 -1.17 10.88 7.55
C THR A 42 0.33 10.59 7.67
N GLY A 43 0.86 9.58 6.99
CA GLY A 43 2.27 9.17 7.06
C GLY A 43 2.72 8.42 5.82
N ILE A 44 4.01 8.05 5.79
CA ILE A 44 4.66 7.44 4.62
C ILE A 44 4.85 5.93 4.82
N ASN A 45 4.21 5.16 3.93
CA ASN A 45 4.29 3.70 3.92
C ASN A 45 5.69 3.18 3.53
N LEU A 46 5.95 1.93 3.89
CA LEU A 46 7.24 1.25 3.70
C LEU A 46 7.75 1.30 2.25
N ASN A 47 6.88 1.15 1.25
CA ASN A 47 7.27 1.19 -0.17
C ASN A 47 7.94 2.51 -0.55
N PHE A 48 7.37 3.65 -0.15
CA PHE A 48 7.95 4.96 -0.41
C PHE A 48 9.22 5.20 0.41
N ARG A 49 9.29 4.70 1.65
CA ARG A 49 10.52 4.77 2.45
C ARG A 49 11.67 3.97 1.85
N THR A 50 11.38 2.80 1.29
CA THR A 50 12.35 1.99 0.56
C THR A 50 12.75 2.64 -0.75
N TRP A 51 11.79 3.16 -1.53
CA TRP A 51 12.11 3.83 -2.79
C TRP A 51 12.91 5.12 -2.60
N ALA A 52 12.69 5.85 -1.51
CA ALA A 52 13.49 7.02 -1.16
C ALA A 52 14.99 6.73 -0.98
N GLY A 53 15.38 5.47 -0.79
CA GLY A 53 16.79 5.05 -0.83
C GLY A 53 17.42 5.11 -2.22
N TYR A 54 16.63 5.25 -3.30
CA TYR A 54 17.09 5.53 -4.65
C TYR A 54 16.91 7.03 -4.93
N GLU A 55 17.93 7.83 -4.61
CA GLU A 55 17.87 9.28 -4.47
C GLU A 55 17.32 10.03 -5.70
N LYS A 56 17.62 9.55 -6.92
CA LYS A 56 17.18 10.20 -8.16
C LYS A 56 15.93 9.54 -8.72
N PHE A 57 15.79 8.23 -8.54
CA PHE A 57 14.57 7.51 -8.91
C PHE A 57 13.36 8.03 -8.16
N PHE A 58 13.46 8.24 -6.85
CA PHE A 58 12.29 8.52 -6.02
C PHE A 58 11.56 9.81 -6.41
N PRO A 59 12.25 10.97 -6.57
CA PRO A 59 11.61 12.18 -7.07
C PRO A 59 11.11 12.03 -8.52
N ALA A 60 11.88 11.39 -9.40
CA ALA A 60 11.50 11.21 -10.80
C ALA A 60 10.24 10.33 -10.96
N MET A 61 10.18 9.22 -10.22
CA MET A 61 9.02 8.33 -10.16
C MET A 61 7.80 9.07 -9.61
N TRP A 62 7.98 9.86 -8.54
CA TRP A 62 6.87 10.63 -7.98
C TRP A 62 6.35 11.68 -8.95
N ASP A 63 7.22 12.46 -9.60
CA ASP A 63 6.79 13.48 -10.55
C ASP A 63 6.10 12.87 -11.78
N ALA A 64 6.49 11.65 -12.20
CA ALA A 64 5.81 10.88 -13.23
C ALA A 64 4.42 10.37 -12.79
N MET A 65 4.29 9.91 -11.54
CA MET A 65 3.07 9.32 -11.01
C MET A 65 2.07 10.33 -10.44
N ARG A 66 2.52 11.47 -9.92
CA ARG A 66 1.68 12.45 -9.21
C ARG A 66 0.47 12.91 -10.04
N PRO A 67 0.61 13.30 -11.32
CA PRO A 67 -0.55 13.72 -12.11
C PRO A 67 -1.61 12.63 -12.17
N LEU A 68 -1.19 11.37 -12.20
CA LEU A 68 -2.06 10.21 -12.29
C LEU A 68 -2.72 9.87 -10.95
N ALA A 69 -1.94 9.91 -9.86
CA ALA A 69 -2.40 9.64 -8.50
C ALA A 69 -3.46 10.63 -7.99
N GLU A 70 -3.55 11.82 -8.61
CA GLU A 70 -4.55 12.85 -8.28
C GLU A 70 -5.90 12.67 -8.98
N THR A 71 -6.02 11.70 -9.87
CA THR A 71 -7.21 11.53 -10.71
C THR A 71 -8.29 10.71 -10.01
N ARG A 72 -9.55 10.98 -10.35
CA ARG A 72 -10.69 10.12 -10.00
C ARG A 72 -10.47 8.69 -10.51
N ALA A 73 -9.87 8.52 -11.69
CA ALA A 73 -9.62 7.21 -12.26
C ALA A 73 -8.71 6.35 -11.36
N PHE A 74 -7.64 6.93 -10.82
CA PHE A 74 -6.76 6.27 -9.86
C PHE A 74 -7.48 5.95 -8.54
N GLU A 75 -8.26 6.89 -7.99
CA GLU A 75 -9.06 6.64 -6.77
C GLU A 75 -10.07 5.50 -6.97
N THR A 76 -10.79 5.50 -8.09
CA THR A 76 -11.76 4.45 -8.44
C THR A 76 -11.07 3.09 -8.63
N ALA A 77 -9.88 3.06 -9.24
CA ALA A 77 -9.09 1.83 -9.36
C ALA A 77 -8.74 1.26 -7.98
N ALA A 78 -8.27 2.10 -7.05
CA ALA A 78 -8.00 1.70 -5.68
C ALA A 78 -9.27 1.21 -4.95
N ASP A 79 -10.41 1.87 -5.17
CA ASP A 79 -11.71 1.47 -4.62
C ASP A 79 -12.15 0.08 -5.13
N CYS A 80 -11.92 -0.21 -6.42
CA CYS A 80 -12.18 -1.53 -7.01
C CYS A 80 -11.31 -2.62 -6.37
N VAL A 81 -10.00 -2.38 -6.23
CA VAL A 81 -9.06 -3.29 -5.55
C VAL A 81 -9.51 -3.55 -4.12
N ARG A 82 -9.86 -2.50 -3.35
CA ARG A 82 -10.36 -2.63 -1.98
C ARG A 82 -11.61 -3.51 -1.91
N ALA A 83 -12.60 -3.24 -2.77
CA ALA A 83 -13.84 -3.99 -2.78
C ALA A 83 -13.63 -5.46 -3.14
N GLU A 84 -12.71 -5.76 -4.06
CA GLU A 84 -12.33 -7.14 -4.38
C GLU A 84 -11.63 -7.84 -3.22
N ALA A 85 -10.68 -7.17 -2.57
CA ALA A 85 -9.98 -7.72 -1.41
C ALA A 85 -10.94 -8.04 -0.26
N VAL A 86 -11.92 -7.17 0.00
CA VAL A 86 -12.97 -7.41 1.01
C VAL A 86 -13.83 -8.62 0.63
N ARG A 87 -14.27 -8.73 -0.61
CA ARG A 87 -15.04 -9.90 -1.09
C ARG A 87 -14.24 -11.19 -1.02
N ALA A 88 -12.92 -11.13 -1.23
CA ALA A 88 -12.05 -12.28 -1.08
C ALA A 88 -11.87 -12.66 0.40
N ALA A 89 -11.60 -11.67 1.26
CA ALA A 89 -11.47 -11.88 2.70
C ALA A 89 -12.74 -12.42 3.35
N ASP A 90 -13.92 -11.99 2.89
CA ASP A 90 -15.22 -12.44 3.41
C ASP A 90 -15.50 -13.94 3.17
N LYS A 91 -14.86 -14.53 2.16
CA LYS A 91 -14.96 -15.97 1.87
C LYS A 91 -14.01 -16.81 2.73
N LEU A 92 -13.01 -16.18 3.35
CA LEU A 92 -12.04 -16.83 4.22
C LEU A 92 -12.57 -16.90 5.66
N LEU A 93 -11.84 -17.62 6.51
CA LEU A 93 -12.18 -17.75 7.92
C LEU A 93 -12.09 -16.39 8.65
N ARG A 94 -13.15 -16.02 9.39
CA ARG A 94 -13.17 -14.83 10.26
C ARG A 94 -12.21 -15.00 11.44
N LEU A 95 -11.55 -13.93 11.85
CA LEU A 95 -10.60 -13.97 12.96
C LEU A 95 -11.31 -13.96 14.33
N GLU A 96 -12.40 -13.19 14.43
CA GLU A 96 -13.26 -13.07 15.62
C GLU A 96 -12.50 -12.57 16.87
N ASN A 97 -11.55 -11.64 16.68
CA ASN A 97 -10.62 -11.24 17.75
C ASN A 97 -11.23 -10.32 18.81
N GLN A 98 -12.39 -9.71 18.54
CA GLN A 98 -12.98 -8.72 19.45
C GLN A 98 -13.18 -9.25 20.88
N SER A 99 -13.61 -10.51 20.99
CA SER A 99 -13.89 -11.14 22.30
C SER A 99 -12.64 -11.47 23.12
N ARG A 100 -11.45 -11.43 22.50
CA ARG A 100 -10.20 -11.94 23.09
C ARG A 100 -9.21 -10.84 23.47
N ALA A 101 -9.29 -9.68 22.82
CA ALA A 101 -8.52 -8.51 23.22
C ALA A 101 -9.37 -7.68 24.18
N ALA A 102 -8.96 -7.55 25.44
CA ALA A 102 -9.63 -6.73 26.44
C ALA A 102 -9.44 -5.22 26.15
N LEU A 103 -9.86 -4.76 24.97
CA LEU A 103 -9.73 -3.39 24.52
C LEU A 103 -10.83 -2.52 25.14
N GLY A 104 -10.43 -1.41 25.76
CA GLY A 104 -11.37 -0.36 26.13
C GLY A 104 -11.96 0.33 24.90
N GLU A 105 -13.09 1.05 25.07
CA GLU A 105 -13.78 1.72 23.96
C GLU A 105 -12.88 2.68 23.16
N SER A 106 -12.03 3.44 23.85
CA SER A 106 -11.08 4.37 23.21
C SER A 106 -10.02 3.63 22.37
N GLN A 107 -9.50 2.52 22.88
CA GLN A 107 -8.52 1.70 22.14
C GLN A 107 -9.17 1.05 20.92
N ALA A 108 -10.38 0.50 21.07
CA ALA A 108 -11.16 -0.05 19.97
C ALA A 108 -11.49 1.03 18.91
N TYR A 109 -11.78 2.27 19.33
CA TYR A 109 -11.97 3.39 18.41
C TYR A 109 -10.70 3.68 17.60
N GLN A 110 -9.55 3.83 18.26
CA GLN A 110 -8.28 4.11 17.59
C GLN A 110 -7.83 2.97 16.67
N LEU A 111 -7.95 1.72 17.11
CA LEU A 111 -7.65 0.53 16.31
C LEU A 111 -8.49 0.50 15.02
N ARG A 112 -9.80 0.75 15.12
CA ARG A 112 -10.68 0.82 13.93
C ARG A 112 -10.27 1.95 12.99
N ALA A 113 -9.90 3.11 13.53
CA ALA A 113 -9.42 4.24 12.73
C ALA A 113 -8.09 3.92 12.01
N ALA A 114 -7.19 3.17 12.68
CA ALA A 114 -5.95 2.68 12.08
C ALA A 114 -6.21 1.66 10.96
N LEU A 115 -7.14 0.73 11.17
CA LEU A 115 -7.57 -0.21 10.12
C LEU A 115 -8.18 0.53 8.92
N ASP A 116 -9.00 1.56 9.15
CA ASP A 116 -9.57 2.40 8.09
C ASP A 116 -8.50 3.12 7.26
N LEU A 117 -7.42 3.59 7.91
CA LEU A 117 -6.27 4.15 7.21
C LEU A 117 -5.66 3.12 6.26
N TYR A 118 -5.38 1.90 6.70
CA TYR A 118 -4.73 0.88 5.87
C TYR A 118 -5.64 0.31 4.79
N GLN A 119 -6.95 0.19 5.07
CA GLN A 119 -7.94 -0.10 4.05
C GLN A 119 -7.97 0.96 2.96
N TYR A 120 -7.73 2.22 3.32
CA TYR A 120 -7.71 3.31 2.35
C TYR A 120 -6.42 3.33 1.52
N ILE A 121 -5.26 3.29 2.17
CA ILE A 121 -3.99 3.54 1.47
C ILE A 121 -3.46 2.30 0.74
N ASN A 122 -3.58 1.09 1.29
CA ASN A 122 -2.93 -0.09 0.69
C ASN A 122 -3.42 -0.41 -0.74
N PRO A 123 -4.72 -0.34 -1.06
CA PRO A 123 -5.19 -0.51 -2.44
C PRO A 123 -4.61 0.52 -3.40
N LYS A 124 -4.41 1.77 -2.95
CA LYS A 124 -3.72 2.81 -3.74
C LYS A 124 -2.27 2.45 -3.98
N LEU A 125 -1.57 1.96 -2.95
CA LEU A 125 -0.18 1.52 -3.10
C LEU A 125 -0.06 0.40 -4.12
N LEU A 126 -1.00 -0.54 -4.16
CA LEU A 126 -0.97 -1.65 -5.11
C LEU A 126 -1.19 -1.15 -6.54
N VAL A 127 -2.21 -0.33 -6.81
CA VAL A 127 -2.44 0.26 -8.14
C VAL A 127 -1.24 1.12 -8.56
N PHE A 128 -0.70 1.93 -7.65
CA PHE A 128 0.48 2.76 -7.87
C PHE A 128 1.69 1.91 -8.25
N THR A 129 1.98 0.87 -7.47
CA THR A 129 3.13 -0.02 -7.69
C THR A 129 2.98 -0.79 -9.00
N SER A 130 1.78 -1.28 -9.33
CA SER A 130 1.51 -1.92 -10.62
C SER A 130 1.70 -0.95 -11.79
N ALA A 131 1.30 0.33 -11.66
CA ALA A 131 1.53 1.33 -12.70
C ALA A 131 3.02 1.63 -12.91
N VAL A 132 3.79 1.77 -11.82
CA VAL A 132 5.26 1.93 -11.90
C VAL A 132 5.90 0.70 -12.56
N LYS A 133 5.50 -0.52 -12.16
CA LYS A 133 6.03 -1.75 -12.77
C LYS A 133 5.74 -1.82 -14.26
N LEU A 134 4.49 -1.57 -14.67
CA LEU A 134 4.11 -1.57 -16.09
C LEU A 134 4.97 -0.59 -16.91
N ALA A 135 5.25 0.60 -16.36
CA ALA A 135 6.11 1.59 -17.00
C ALA A 135 7.55 1.08 -17.16
N LEU A 136 8.13 0.49 -16.10
CA LEU A 136 9.47 -0.10 -16.15
C LEU A 136 9.57 -1.34 -17.05
N ASP A 137 8.47 -2.06 -17.25
CA ASP A 137 8.38 -3.19 -18.18
C ASP A 137 8.09 -2.72 -19.63
N GLY A 138 7.99 -1.40 -19.86
CA GLY A 138 7.79 -0.79 -21.18
C GLY A 138 6.35 -0.89 -21.73
N ALA A 139 5.38 -1.28 -20.91
CA ALA A 139 3.99 -1.41 -21.32
C ALA A 139 3.35 -0.04 -21.63
N GLN A 140 2.59 0.02 -22.72
CA GLN A 140 1.82 1.21 -23.10
C GLN A 140 0.38 1.08 -22.61
N PRO A 141 -0.26 2.14 -22.08
CA PRO A 141 -1.65 2.07 -21.64
C PRO A 141 -2.59 1.61 -22.76
N GLU A 142 -3.62 0.84 -22.40
CA GLU A 142 -4.59 0.29 -23.35
C GLU A 142 -5.36 1.39 -24.12
N ARG A 143 -5.56 2.55 -23.48
CA ARG A 143 -6.15 3.72 -24.13
C ARG A 143 -5.05 4.54 -24.79
N GLY A 144 -4.90 4.35 -26.10
CA GLY A 144 -3.98 5.14 -26.92
C GLY A 144 -4.20 6.65 -26.77
N GLY A 145 -3.29 7.30 -26.04
CA GLY A 145 -2.70 8.58 -26.43
C GLY A 145 -3.62 9.76 -26.76
N LYS A 146 -4.75 9.92 -26.08
CA LYS A 146 -5.34 11.25 -25.89
C LYS A 146 -5.65 11.40 -24.41
N ALA A 147 -4.79 12.13 -23.70
CA ALA A 147 -5.17 12.74 -22.44
C ALA A 147 -6.51 13.45 -22.69
N SER A 148 -7.59 12.89 -22.15
CA SER A 148 -8.87 13.60 -22.17
C SER A 148 -8.61 14.93 -21.49
N ALA A 149 -8.94 16.05 -22.16
CA ALA A 149 -8.80 17.38 -21.57
C ALA A 149 -9.60 17.52 -20.25
N ASP A 150 -10.54 16.59 -20.01
CA ASP A 150 -11.39 16.53 -18.83
C ASP A 150 -11.07 15.28 -17.98
N VAL A 151 -9.94 15.28 -17.27
CA VAL A 151 -9.71 14.32 -16.17
C VAL A 151 -10.16 14.95 -14.86
N GLU A 152 -11.15 14.36 -14.19
CA GLU A 152 -11.55 14.80 -12.86
C GLU A 152 -10.42 14.54 -11.86
N LEU A 153 -9.99 15.58 -11.16
CA LEU A 153 -9.06 15.48 -10.04
C LEU A 153 -9.83 15.36 -8.72
N ILE A 154 -9.24 14.69 -7.75
CA ILE A 154 -9.77 14.63 -6.38
C ILE A 154 -9.16 15.71 -5.49
N GLU A 155 -9.87 16.07 -4.42
CA GLU A 155 -9.38 16.97 -3.38
C GLU A 155 -8.03 16.49 -2.81
N ARG A 156 -7.15 17.44 -2.48
CA ARG A 156 -5.90 17.15 -1.76
C ARG A 156 -6.13 17.28 -0.26
N GLY A 157 -5.21 16.71 0.50
CA GLY A 157 -5.13 16.85 1.94
C GLY A 157 -5.69 15.66 2.69
N VAL A 158 -5.20 15.53 3.91
CA VAL A 158 -5.49 14.41 4.79
C VAL A 158 -6.94 14.49 5.29
N PRO A 159 -7.73 13.40 5.24
CA PRO A 159 -9.07 13.38 5.80
C PRO A 159 -9.03 13.65 7.31
N ALA A 160 -9.86 14.58 7.80
CA ALA A 160 -9.79 15.08 9.18
C ALA A 160 -9.91 13.99 10.28
N ARG A 161 -10.56 12.86 9.97
CA ARG A 161 -10.76 11.75 10.91
C ARG A 161 -9.77 10.60 10.72
N MET A 162 -8.80 10.74 9.82
CA MET A 162 -7.81 9.70 9.57
C MET A 162 -6.89 9.55 10.77
N TYR A 163 -6.62 8.30 11.16
CA TYR A 163 -5.69 7.97 12.23
C TYR A 163 -4.28 8.53 11.91
N PRO A 164 -3.57 9.17 12.85
CA PRO A 164 -2.17 9.51 12.64
C PRO A 164 -1.38 8.20 12.46
N MET A 165 -0.55 8.06 11.42
CA MET A 165 0.17 6.81 11.15
C MET A 165 1.30 6.58 12.18
N GLU A 166 0.90 6.24 13.40
CA GLU A 166 1.77 5.90 14.52
C GLU A 166 2.14 4.42 14.44
N MET A 167 3.40 4.11 14.69
CA MET A 167 3.96 2.77 14.54
C MET A 167 4.93 2.49 15.68
N VAL A 168 4.89 1.27 16.21
CA VAL A 168 5.99 0.75 17.02
C VAL A 168 7.28 0.75 16.18
N SER A 169 8.46 0.91 16.80
CA SER A 169 9.76 0.75 16.13
C SER A 169 9.84 -0.56 15.35
N SER A 170 10.55 -0.60 14.22
CA SER A 170 10.85 -1.87 13.52
C SER A 170 11.77 -2.78 14.33
N GLU A 171 12.49 -2.20 15.29
CA GLU A 171 13.33 -2.87 16.27
C GLU A 171 12.81 -2.46 17.67
N PRO A 172 11.69 -3.04 18.13
CA PRO A 172 11.12 -2.70 19.43
C PRO A 172 12.02 -3.22 20.55
N GLU A 173 12.06 -2.55 21.71
CA GLU A 173 12.82 -3.04 22.87
C GLU A 173 12.15 -4.24 23.54
N GLU A 174 10.81 -4.26 23.55
CA GLU A 174 9.99 -5.31 24.18
C GLU A 174 10.10 -6.64 23.42
N GLU A 175 10.61 -7.67 24.11
CA GLU A 175 10.92 -8.98 23.51
C GLU A 175 9.71 -9.67 22.88
N ARG A 176 8.54 -9.57 23.54
CA ARG A 176 7.29 -10.15 23.03
C ARG A 176 6.90 -9.60 21.65
N ILE A 177 7.13 -8.30 21.41
CA ILE A 177 6.83 -7.67 20.12
C ILE A 177 7.88 -8.07 19.08
N LYS A 178 9.16 -8.19 19.47
CA LYS A 178 10.21 -8.70 18.57
C LYS A 178 9.88 -10.11 18.08
N GLU A 179 9.57 -11.03 18.99
CA GLU A 179 9.20 -12.41 18.66
C GLU A 179 7.99 -12.46 17.71
N LEU A 180 6.98 -11.63 17.96
CA LEU A 180 5.81 -11.52 17.10
C LEU A 180 6.18 -10.98 15.70
N PHE A 181 7.05 -9.98 15.61
CA PHE A 181 7.53 -9.46 14.32
C PHE A 181 8.37 -10.48 13.56
N GLU A 182 9.25 -11.22 14.24
CA GLU A 182 10.01 -12.30 13.60
C GLU A 182 9.08 -13.40 13.06
N ASP A 183 8.07 -13.81 13.82
CA ASP A 183 7.12 -14.82 13.36
C ASP A 183 6.32 -14.35 12.12
N ILE A 184 5.87 -13.10 12.12
CA ILE A 184 5.20 -12.49 10.96
C ILE A 184 6.15 -12.44 9.76
N LYS A 185 7.38 -11.96 9.95
CA LYS A 185 8.38 -11.88 8.88
C LYS A 185 8.70 -13.24 8.29
N GLN A 186 8.94 -14.25 9.11
CA GLN A 186 9.23 -15.60 8.64
C GLN A 186 8.04 -16.22 7.90
N THR A 187 6.83 -16.08 8.44
CA THR A 187 5.62 -16.67 7.85
C THR A 187 5.27 -16.02 6.50
N LEU A 188 5.45 -14.71 6.38
CA LEU A 188 5.13 -13.94 5.17
C LEU A 188 6.35 -13.71 4.26
N SER A 189 7.50 -14.35 4.58
CA SER A 189 8.78 -14.20 3.88
C SER A 189 9.21 -12.73 3.68
N LEU A 190 9.00 -11.90 4.69
CA LEU A 190 9.31 -10.47 4.68
C LEU A 190 10.73 -10.21 5.17
N SER A 191 11.47 -9.35 4.47
CA SER A 191 12.76 -8.84 4.94
C SER A 191 12.61 -7.71 5.96
N SER A 192 11.47 -7.00 5.98
CA SER A 192 11.16 -6.00 6.99
C SER A 192 9.67 -6.02 7.33
N ILE A 193 9.34 -5.69 8.58
CA ILE A 193 7.95 -5.68 9.05
C ILE A 193 7.18 -4.49 8.45
N ASN A 194 5.98 -4.75 7.92
CA ASN A 194 5.15 -3.71 7.30
C ASN A 194 4.62 -2.70 8.33
N SER A 195 4.37 -1.48 7.86
CA SER A 195 3.82 -0.37 8.67
C SER A 195 2.53 -0.78 9.39
N ASP A 196 1.69 -1.55 8.72
CA ASP A 196 0.42 -2.06 9.21
C ASP A 196 0.56 -2.88 10.50
N TYR A 197 1.46 -3.87 10.48
CA TYR A 197 1.72 -4.69 11.66
C TYR A 197 2.41 -3.89 12.77
N ARG A 198 3.26 -2.93 12.42
CA ARG A 198 3.87 -2.01 13.39
C ARG A 198 2.84 -1.10 14.06
N THR A 199 1.80 -0.68 13.35
CA THR A 199 0.68 0.08 13.90
C THR A 199 -0.23 -0.80 14.75
N LEU A 200 -0.58 -2.00 14.27
CA LEU A 200 -1.39 -2.93 15.05
C LEU A 200 -0.66 -3.39 16.34
N ALA A 201 0.67 -3.36 16.36
CA ALA A 201 1.48 -3.64 17.54
C ALA A 201 1.36 -2.59 18.66
N LEU A 202 0.75 -1.42 18.40
CA LEU A 202 0.31 -0.52 19.48
C LEU A 202 -0.75 -1.17 20.38
N TRP A 203 -1.43 -2.22 19.88
CA TRP A 203 -2.34 -3.10 20.63
C TRP A 203 -1.83 -4.55 20.55
N PRO A 204 -0.73 -4.89 21.24
CA PRO A 204 0.00 -6.14 21.01
C PRO A 204 -0.83 -7.39 21.32
N ASP A 205 -1.73 -7.34 22.31
CA ASP A 205 -2.65 -8.44 22.61
C ASP A 205 -3.64 -8.70 21.47
N TYR A 206 -4.15 -7.63 20.84
CA TYR A 206 -5.04 -7.75 19.69
C TYR A 206 -4.30 -8.33 18.48
N LEU A 207 -3.12 -7.78 18.15
CA LEU A 207 -2.31 -8.29 17.04
C LEU A 207 -1.90 -9.74 17.27
N SER A 208 -1.45 -10.10 18.46
CA SER A 208 -1.04 -11.47 18.79
C SER A 208 -2.20 -12.47 18.67
N ALA A 209 -3.38 -12.12 19.19
CA ALA A 209 -4.57 -12.95 19.08
C ALA A 209 -5.01 -13.14 17.61
N GLY A 210 -5.04 -12.05 16.84
CA GLY A 210 -5.40 -12.10 15.43
C GLY A 210 -4.37 -12.78 14.55
N TRP A 211 -3.08 -12.57 14.81
CA TRP A 211 -2.01 -13.25 14.09
C TRP A 211 -2.07 -14.76 14.24
N LYS A 212 -2.35 -15.27 15.44
CA LYS A 212 -2.53 -16.71 15.68
C LYS A 212 -3.60 -17.34 14.80
N LYS A 213 -4.65 -16.59 14.46
CA LYS A 213 -5.74 -17.00 13.57
C LYS A 213 -5.42 -16.77 12.09
N LEU A 214 -4.76 -15.66 11.78
CA LEU A 214 -4.38 -15.27 10.44
C LEU A 214 -3.29 -16.18 9.86
N LYS A 215 -2.32 -16.61 10.67
CA LYS A 215 -1.17 -17.44 10.26
C LYS A 215 -1.55 -18.69 9.45
N PRO A 216 -2.48 -19.57 9.87
CA PRO A 216 -2.89 -20.71 9.05
C PRO A 216 -3.67 -20.29 7.78
N ILE A 217 -4.38 -19.15 7.80
CA ILE A 217 -5.13 -18.64 6.64
C ILE A 217 -4.16 -18.22 5.53
N VAL A 218 -3.13 -17.43 5.86
CA VAL A 218 -2.17 -16.90 4.88
C VAL A 218 -1.33 -17.99 4.21
N GLN A 219 -1.20 -19.15 4.84
CA GLN A 219 -0.51 -20.32 4.29
C GLN A 219 -1.38 -21.16 3.35
N GLY A 220 -2.71 -20.96 3.38
CA GLY A 220 -3.66 -21.74 2.59
C GLY A 220 -3.73 -21.34 1.12
N ASP A 221 -4.09 -22.31 0.26
CA ASP A 221 -4.14 -22.09 -1.19
C ASP A 221 -5.22 -21.10 -1.62
N GLU A 222 -6.35 -21.05 -0.91
CA GLU A 222 -7.41 -20.07 -1.20
C GLU A 222 -6.91 -18.64 -1.02
N PHE A 223 -6.15 -18.38 0.04
CA PHE A 223 -5.54 -17.08 0.30
C PHE A 223 -4.51 -16.70 -0.78
N LYS A 224 -3.67 -17.65 -1.21
CA LYS A 224 -2.70 -17.44 -2.28
C LYS A 224 -3.40 -17.08 -3.60
N ARG A 225 -4.42 -17.87 -4.00
CA ARG A 225 -5.23 -17.58 -5.20
C ARG A 225 -5.93 -16.22 -5.11
N ALA A 226 -6.46 -15.86 -3.95
CA ALA A 226 -7.07 -14.55 -3.74
C ALA A 226 -6.06 -13.42 -3.90
N SER A 227 -4.85 -13.58 -3.35
CA SER A 227 -3.75 -12.61 -3.48
C SER A 227 -3.30 -12.45 -4.93
N ASP A 228 -3.13 -13.56 -5.66
CA ASP A 228 -2.76 -13.53 -7.08
C ASP A 228 -3.83 -12.86 -7.95
N ASN A 229 -5.10 -13.21 -7.75
CA ASN A 229 -6.22 -12.60 -8.47
C ASN A 229 -6.27 -11.08 -8.23
N LEU A 230 -6.10 -10.65 -6.97
CA LEU A 230 -6.11 -9.24 -6.61
C LEU A 230 -4.96 -8.47 -7.26
N ARG A 231 -3.78 -9.09 -7.36
CA ARG A 231 -2.62 -8.54 -8.09
C ARG A 231 -2.93 -8.35 -9.58
N GLU A 232 -3.50 -9.36 -10.22
CA GLU A 232 -3.89 -9.28 -11.64
C GLU A 232 -4.98 -8.23 -11.88
N THR A 233 -5.94 -8.10 -10.96
CA THR A 233 -6.93 -7.03 -10.99
C THR A 233 -6.27 -5.65 -10.93
N ALA A 234 -5.33 -5.45 -10.01
CA ALA A 234 -4.63 -4.18 -9.89
C ALA A 234 -3.81 -3.83 -11.14
N ARG A 235 -3.15 -4.82 -11.76
CA ARG A 235 -2.43 -4.63 -13.04
C ARG A 235 -3.37 -4.21 -14.16
N LYS A 236 -4.51 -4.89 -14.32
CA LYS A 236 -5.52 -4.51 -15.31
C LYS A 236 -6.01 -3.08 -15.08
N LEU A 237 -6.33 -2.73 -13.84
CA LEU A 237 -6.79 -1.38 -13.50
C LEU A 237 -5.70 -0.33 -13.77
N ALA A 238 -4.45 -0.60 -13.39
CA ALA A 238 -3.30 0.26 -13.69
C ALA A 238 -3.12 0.48 -15.20
N HIS A 239 -3.35 -0.54 -16.02
CA HIS A 239 -3.25 -0.45 -17.48
C HIS A 239 -4.36 0.42 -18.13
N THR A 240 -5.49 0.60 -17.43
CA THR A 240 -6.63 1.42 -17.88
C THR A 240 -6.57 2.88 -17.45
N LEU A 241 -5.51 3.27 -16.74
CA LEU A 241 -5.31 4.62 -16.25
C LEU A 241 -5.20 5.65 -17.40
N PRO A 242 -5.61 6.92 -17.18
CA PRO A 242 -5.88 7.89 -18.24
C PRO A 242 -4.69 8.33 -19.10
N PHE A 243 -3.45 8.15 -18.64
CA PHE A 243 -2.25 8.50 -19.39
C PHE A 243 -1.05 7.66 -18.93
N PRO A 244 -0.03 7.50 -19.79
CA PRO A 244 1.17 6.73 -19.45
C PRO A 244 1.96 7.39 -18.32
N VAL A 245 2.68 6.57 -17.56
CA VAL A 245 3.66 7.02 -16.59
C VAL A 245 4.97 7.25 -17.36
N PRO A 246 5.49 8.49 -17.47
CA PRO A 246 6.71 8.80 -18.22
C PRO A 246 7.96 8.37 -17.43
N LEU A 247 8.11 7.06 -17.24
CA LEU A 247 9.18 6.42 -16.50
C LEU A 247 9.59 5.16 -17.27
N SER A 248 10.86 5.04 -17.64
CA SER A 248 11.38 3.89 -18.36
C SER A 248 12.73 3.48 -17.80
N ARG A 249 13.19 2.27 -18.12
CA ARG A 249 14.51 1.78 -17.69
C ARG A 249 15.64 2.66 -18.22
N GLU A 250 15.56 3.06 -19.48
CA GLU A 250 16.52 3.97 -20.12
C GLU A 250 16.58 5.30 -19.37
N ARG A 251 15.43 5.83 -18.94
CA ARG A 251 15.38 7.06 -18.14
C ARG A 251 16.07 6.90 -16.78
N LEU A 252 15.98 5.73 -16.16
CA LEU A 252 16.69 5.44 -14.91
C LEU A 252 18.19 5.35 -15.12
N GLU A 253 18.62 4.70 -16.20
CA GLU A 253 20.04 4.60 -16.58
C GLU A 253 20.64 5.99 -16.86
N GLU A 254 19.91 6.88 -17.54
CA GLU A 254 20.30 8.29 -17.74
C GLU A 254 20.47 9.06 -16.42
N LEU A 255 19.65 8.74 -15.41
CA LEU A 255 19.78 9.31 -14.07
C LEU A 255 20.97 8.69 -13.31
N GLY A 256 21.54 7.59 -13.80
CA GLY A 256 22.60 6.83 -13.15
C GLY A 256 22.08 5.92 -12.04
N GLU A 257 20.82 5.48 -12.14
CA GLU A 257 20.18 4.53 -11.23
C GLU A 257 20.21 3.10 -11.79
N ASP A 258 20.22 2.10 -10.90
CA ASP A 258 20.14 0.69 -11.29
C ASP A 258 18.67 0.30 -11.58
N ALA A 259 18.31 0.30 -12.86
CA ALA A 259 16.96 0.01 -13.31
C ALA A 259 16.49 -1.42 -12.97
N ASP A 260 17.41 -2.40 -12.97
CA ASP A 260 17.10 -3.80 -12.66
C ASP A 260 16.84 -3.99 -11.17
N GLU A 261 17.65 -3.36 -10.31
CA GLU A 261 17.43 -3.36 -8.87
C GLU A 261 16.09 -2.70 -8.52
N ILE A 262 15.80 -1.53 -9.10
CA ILE A 262 14.54 -0.80 -8.88
C ILE A 262 13.33 -1.62 -9.36
N ALA A 263 13.42 -2.23 -10.54
CA ALA A 263 12.35 -3.09 -11.06
C ALA A 263 12.12 -4.31 -10.15
N THR A 264 13.20 -4.89 -9.64
CA THR A 264 13.15 -6.01 -8.69
C THR A 264 12.51 -5.59 -7.36
N THR A 265 12.89 -4.44 -6.81
CA THR A 265 12.30 -3.88 -5.59
C THR A 265 10.81 -3.56 -5.78
N THR A 266 10.45 -2.99 -6.92
CA THR A 266 9.06 -2.70 -7.31
C THR A 266 8.22 -3.97 -7.40
N GLU A 267 8.76 -5.02 -8.03
CA GLU A 267 8.06 -6.32 -8.12
C GLU A 267 7.86 -6.98 -6.75
N LYS A 268 8.83 -6.86 -5.84
CA LYS A 268 8.69 -7.37 -4.46
C LYS A 268 7.51 -6.70 -3.75
N PHE A 269 7.35 -5.38 -3.89
CA PHE A 269 6.19 -4.68 -3.33
C PHE A 269 4.89 -5.08 -4.01
N GLU A 270 4.87 -5.21 -5.34
CA GLU A 270 3.67 -5.63 -6.07
C GLU A 270 3.19 -7.04 -5.67
N ARG A 271 4.13 -7.95 -5.37
CA ARG A 271 3.82 -9.30 -4.85
C ARG A 271 3.36 -9.29 -3.39
N LEU A 272 3.87 -8.36 -2.58
CA LEU A 272 3.58 -8.27 -1.15
C LEU A 272 2.22 -7.63 -0.85
N LEU A 273 1.87 -6.56 -1.55
CA LEU A 273 0.72 -5.71 -1.24
C LEU A 273 -0.64 -6.44 -1.29
N PRO A 274 -0.94 -7.37 -2.23
CA PRO A 274 -2.22 -8.04 -2.28
C PRO A 274 -2.54 -8.81 -1.00
N SER A 275 -1.58 -9.60 -0.49
CA SER A 275 -1.73 -10.33 0.76
C SER A 275 -1.91 -9.39 1.94
N LEU A 276 -1.18 -8.28 1.99
CA LEU A 276 -1.32 -7.27 3.03
C LEU A 276 -2.71 -6.61 3.03
N ILE A 277 -3.26 -6.29 1.86
CA ILE A 277 -4.61 -5.73 1.72
C ILE A 277 -5.66 -6.73 2.24
N ILE A 278 -5.56 -8.01 1.86
CA ILE A 278 -6.49 -9.05 2.32
C ILE A 278 -6.36 -9.25 3.84
N ASN A 279 -5.14 -9.24 4.38
CA ASN A 279 -4.90 -9.35 5.82
C ASN A 279 -5.59 -8.23 6.60
N ILE A 280 -5.48 -6.98 6.12
CA ILE A 280 -6.16 -5.83 6.75
C ILE A 280 -7.67 -5.92 6.61
N ALA A 281 -8.18 -6.42 5.47
CA ALA A 281 -9.60 -6.69 5.32
C ALA A 281 -10.08 -7.74 6.35
N LEU A 282 -9.33 -8.83 6.58
CA LEU A 282 -9.65 -9.84 7.61
C LEU A 282 -9.67 -9.25 9.02
N PHE A 283 -8.70 -8.43 9.40
CA PHE A 283 -8.73 -7.72 10.69
C PHE A 283 -9.93 -6.77 10.80
N SER A 284 -10.28 -6.09 9.72
CA SER A 284 -11.38 -5.12 9.73
C SER A 284 -12.76 -5.78 9.73
N LEU A 285 -12.86 -6.99 9.19
CA LEU A 285 -14.06 -7.82 9.20
C LEU A 285 -14.43 -8.28 10.63
N ASP A 286 -13.53 -8.15 11.60
CA ASP A 286 -13.89 -8.27 13.01
C ASP A 286 -14.86 -7.15 13.41
N TRP A 287 -14.76 -5.95 12.84
CA TRP A 287 -15.40 -4.73 13.34
C TRP A 287 -16.54 -4.20 12.48
N LYS A 288 -16.56 -4.56 11.19
CA LYS A 288 -17.47 -4.00 10.19
C LYS A 288 -17.95 -5.10 9.25
N THR A 289 -19.13 -4.90 8.68
CA THR A 289 -19.67 -5.84 7.70
C THR A 289 -18.96 -5.69 6.35
N PRO A 290 -18.93 -6.72 5.50
CA PRO A 290 -18.36 -6.63 4.15
C PRO A 290 -18.96 -5.47 3.34
N GLU A 291 -20.28 -5.22 3.46
CA GLU A 291 -20.98 -4.14 2.74
C GLU A 291 -20.45 -2.75 3.12
N THR A 292 -20.01 -2.60 4.37
CA THR A 292 -19.37 -1.36 4.83
C THR A 292 -17.94 -1.26 4.31
N LEU A 293 -17.17 -2.35 4.34
CA LEU A 293 -15.75 -2.37 3.97
C LEU A 293 -15.51 -2.24 2.45
N VAL A 294 -16.48 -2.64 1.62
CA VAL A 294 -16.42 -2.38 0.18
C VAL A 294 -16.62 -0.90 -0.18
N GLN A 295 -16.95 -0.02 0.78
CA GLN A 295 -16.94 1.43 0.59
C GLN A 295 -15.64 2.05 1.08
N SER A 296 -15.23 3.16 0.47
CA SER A 296 -14.04 3.89 0.91
C SER A 296 -14.31 4.50 2.29
N PRO A 297 -13.45 4.29 3.31
CA PRO A 297 -13.62 4.95 4.60
C PRO A 297 -13.40 6.47 4.53
N PHE A 298 -12.74 6.95 3.47
CA PHE A 298 -12.49 8.37 3.22
C PHE A 298 -12.82 8.77 1.77
N PRO A 299 -14.11 8.77 1.37
CA PRO A 299 -14.49 9.12 0.00
C PRO A 299 -13.93 10.49 -0.41
N ALA A 300 -13.18 10.53 -1.50
CA ALA A 300 -12.57 11.76 -1.99
C ALA A 300 -13.59 12.58 -2.79
N ARG A 301 -13.74 13.87 -2.48
CA ARG A 301 -14.56 14.79 -3.28
C ARG A 301 -13.83 15.24 -4.55
N PRO A 302 -14.55 15.63 -5.62
CA PRO A 302 -13.94 16.32 -6.74
C PRO A 302 -13.21 17.58 -6.27
N ARG A 303 -12.03 17.83 -6.84
CA ARG A 303 -11.26 19.06 -6.58
C ARG A 303 -12.06 20.24 -7.11
N ARG A 304 -12.39 21.18 -6.23
CA ARG A 304 -12.98 22.44 -6.67
C ARG A 304 -11.90 23.21 -7.43
N ASN A 305 -12.14 23.52 -8.71
CA ASN A 305 -11.35 24.52 -9.40
C ASN A 305 -11.48 25.82 -8.59
N ALA A 306 -10.36 26.39 -8.16
CA ALA A 306 -10.39 27.72 -7.59
C ALA A 306 -11.02 28.63 -8.66
N VAL A 307 -12.20 29.16 -8.36
CA VAL A 307 -12.81 30.22 -9.15
C VAL A 307 -11.72 31.28 -9.29
N GLN A 308 -11.31 31.58 -10.52
CA GLN A 308 -10.53 32.78 -10.80
C GLN A 308 -11.32 33.93 -10.19
N GLY A 309 -10.84 34.42 -9.05
CA GLY A 309 -11.38 35.60 -8.39
C GLY A 309 -11.18 36.75 -9.35
N GLY A 310 -12.18 36.99 -10.19
CA GLY A 310 -12.25 38.14 -11.05
C GLY A 310 -12.15 39.38 -10.17
N ALA A 311 -11.14 40.18 -10.46
CA ALA A 311 -11.01 41.53 -9.97
C ALA A 311 -12.34 42.28 -10.14
N ARG A 312 -12.84 42.87 -9.05
CA ARG A 312 -13.58 44.14 -9.04
C ARG A 312 -13.24 44.87 -7.77
#